data_AF-A0A8T4YWL1-F1
#
_entry.id   AF-A0A8T4YWL1-F1
#
_cell.length_a   1.000
_cell.length_b   1.000
_cell.length_c   1.000
_cell.angle_alpha   90.00
_cell.angle_beta   90.00
_cell.angle_gamma   90.00
#
_symmetry.space_group_name_H-M   'P 1'
#
loop_
_entity.id
_entity.type
_entity.pdbx_description
1 polymer ?
#
loop_
_entity_poly.entity_id
_entity_poly.type
_entity_poly.pdbx_seq_one_letter_code
_entity_poly.pdbx_strand_id
1 'polypeptide(L)'
;QSIACGGYFWIFPRSGRSVNVGVGVQAGKSNTHPKTQLYSQILSKPLFKDTEVLTAGGGYVPTRRPLDSLVGDGVMIVGDAACLVNPIHGGGIGPSMLSGRIAADVASEAIERGVLDRCGLWRYNREYMKAYGAKQAGLDIFRIFLQEISDEELNYGMKQRLVKESDVLRASLDGDLRLTITEKAERAFRSIRKLDFLMKLRGTARKMSRVKRHFLDYPEPEDFPAWRARLKTLY
;
A
#
# COMPACT_ATOMS: atom_id res chain seq x y z
N GLN A 1 14.41 -8.27 8.24
CA GLN A 1 13.27 -7.68 8.95
C GLN A 1 12.93 -8.57 10.14
N SER A 2 13.71 -8.53 11.22
CA SER A 2 13.61 -9.50 12.33
C SER A 2 12.47 -9.25 13.32
N ILE A 3 12.06 -8.00 13.52
CA ILE A 3 11.01 -7.64 14.49
C ILE A 3 9.62 -7.67 13.83
N ALA A 4 9.46 -6.97 12.71
CA ALA A 4 8.20 -6.82 12.00
C ALA A 4 8.33 -7.36 10.57
N CYS A 5 8.35 -8.69 10.42
CA CYS A 5 8.64 -9.33 9.14
C CYS A 5 7.58 -8.94 8.09
N GLY A 6 7.99 -8.31 7.00
CA GLY A 6 7.12 -7.81 5.94
C GLY A 6 6.24 -6.60 6.32
N GLY A 7 6.50 -5.97 7.46
CA GLY A 7 5.77 -4.79 7.92
C GLY A 7 6.66 -3.84 8.72
N TYR A 8 6.08 -3.17 9.71
CA TYR A 8 6.78 -2.24 10.59
C TYR A 8 6.06 -2.16 11.94
N PHE A 9 6.72 -1.55 12.91
CA PHE A 9 6.08 -1.15 14.16
C PHE A 9 5.93 0.36 14.23
N TRP A 10 4.98 0.82 15.01
CA TRP A 10 4.71 2.24 15.17
C TRP A 10 4.59 2.62 16.64
N ILE A 11 4.88 3.89 16.89
CA ILE A 11 4.70 4.59 18.16
C ILE A 11 4.07 5.94 17.78
N PHE A 12 2.75 6.07 17.96
CA PHE A 12 1.99 7.27 17.62
C PHE A 12 1.56 7.99 18.91
N PRO A 13 2.26 9.07 19.30
CA PRO A 13 1.87 9.87 20.46
C PRO A 13 0.45 10.42 20.31
N ARG A 14 -0.31 10.40 21.40
CA ARG A 14 -1.59 11.08 21.55
C ARG A 14 -1.41 12.26 22.51
N SER A 15 -2.46 13.04 22.75
CA SER A 15 -2.43 14.12 23.74
C SER A 15 -2.11 13.59 25.15
N GLY A 16 -1.43 14.42 25.94
CA GLY A 16 -1.06 14.10 27.32
C GLY A 16 0.03 13.02 27.41
N ARG A 17 -0.18 12.02 28.26
CA ARG A 17 0.78 10.93 28.54
C ARG A 17 0.37 9.60 27.89
N SER A 18 -0.29 9.65 26.73
CA SER A 18 -0.81 8.47 26.04
C SER A 18 -0.16 8.27 24.67
N VAL A 19 -0.01 7.00 24.27
CA VAL A 19 0.62 6.60 23.01
C VAL A 19 -0.07 5.36 22.45
N ASN A 20 -0.23 5.30 21.13
CA ASN A 20 -0.65 4.08 20.44
C ASN A 20 0.58 3.37 19.87
N VAL A 21 0.82 2.14 20.32
CA VAL A 21 1.97 1.33 19.91
C VAL A 21 1.46 0.04 19.30
N GLY A 22 2.05 -0.37 18.20
CA GLY A 22 1.68 -1.63 17.57
C GLY A 22 2.70 -2.10 16.56
N VAL A 23 2.42 -3.28 15.99
CA VAL A 23 3.26 -3.94 14.98
C VAL A 23 2.40 -4.62 13.94
N GLY A 24 2.79 -4.46 12.68
CA GLY A 24 2.24 -5.18 11.54
C GLY A 24 3.27 -6.17 11.01
N VAL A 25 2.82 -7.38 10.69
CA VAL A 25 3.64 -8.40 10.01
C VAL A 25 2.87 -8.93 8.80
N GLN A 26 3.60 -9.38 7.78
CA GLN A 26 2.99 -10.01 6.62
C GLN A 26 2.52 -11.42 6.99
N ALA A 27 1.22 -11.67 6.81
CA ALA A 27 0.64 -12.99 7.00
C ALA A 27 1.33 -14.05 6.12
N GLY A 28 1.60 -15.23 6.69
CA GLY A 28 2.22 -16.36 5.98
C GLY A 28 3.72 -16.26 5.74
N LYS A 29 4.37 -15.13 6.07
CA LYS A 29 5.82 -14.97 5.85
C LYS A 29 6.69 -15.48 7.00
N SER A 30 6.17 -15.44 8.22
CA SER A 30 6.83 -15.97 9.41
C SER A 30 5.81 -16.60 10.35
N ASN A 31 6.25 -17.60 11.11
CA ASN A 31 5.43 -18.25 12.14
C ASN A 31 5.31 -17.39 13.44
N THR A 32 5.83 -16.17 13.44
CA THR A 32 5.80 -15.28 14.60
C THR A 32 4.46 -14.56 14.71
N HIS A 33 3.84 -14.67 15.87
CA HIS A 33 2.58 -13.97 16.15
C HIS A 33 2.85 -12.47 16.43
N PRO A 34 2.11 -11.53 15.81
CA PRO A 34 2.33 -10.08 15.99
C PRO A 34 2.31 -9.65 17.46
N LYS A 35 1.37 -10.19 18.24
CA LYS A 35 1.29 -9.97 19.69
C LYS A 35 2.60 -10.34 20.39
N THR A 36 3.18 -11.49 20.11
CA THR A 36 4.45 -11.92 20.72
C THR A 36 5.58 -10.95 20.40
N GLN A 37 5.66 -10.46 19.15
CA GLN A 37 6.66 -9.46 18.75
C GLN A 37 6.45 -8.13 19.46
N LEU A 38 5.19 -7.69 19.58
CA LEU A 38 4.83 -6.45 20.29
C LEU A 38 5.33 -6.46 21.74
N TYR A 39 4.99 -7.51 22.50
CA TYR A 39 5.35 -7.57 23.91
C TYR A 39 6.85 -7.84 24.13
N SER A 40 7.43 -8.77 23.39
CA SER A 40 8.82 -9.19 23.64
C SER A 40 9.87 -8.25 23.07
N GLN A 41 9.60 -7.58 21.94
CA GLN A 41 10.60 -6.77 21.23
C GLN A 41 10.38 -5.26 21.36
N ILE A 42 9.13 -4.82 21.58
CA ILE A 42 8.77 -3.40 21.53
C ILE A 42 8.40 -2.90 22.92
N LEU A 43 7.38 -3.47 23.56
CA LEU A 43 6.90 -3.04 24.88
C LEU A 43 7.87 -3.42 26.02
N SER A 44 8.81 -4.32 25.78
CA SER A 44 9.90 -4.64 26.73
C SER A 44 10.97 -3.53 26.84
N LYS A 45 10.94 -2.53 25.95
CA LYS A 45 11.92 -1.44 25.96
C LYS A 45 11.72 -0.52 27.17
N PRO A 46 12.79 0.08 27.73
CA PRO A 46 12.70 0.99 28.88
C PRO A 46 11.71 2.16 28.70
N LEU A 47 11.47 2.59 27.45
CA LEU A 47 10.49 3.62 27.11
C LEU A 47 9.07 3.31 27.61
N PHE A 48 8.71 2.03 27.73
CA PHE A 48 7.37 1.59 28.12
C PHE A 48 7.32 1.05 29.55
N LYS A 49 8.38 1.25 30.34
CA LYS A 49 8.39 0.89 31.75
C LYS A 49 7.32 1.67 32.49
N ASP A 50 6.62 1.01 33.42
CA ASP A 50 5.58 1.60 34.26
C ASP A 50 4.41 2.24 33.45
N THR A 51 4.16 1.73 32.24
CA THR A 51 3.01 2.11 31.42
C THR A 51 1.81 1.20 31.66
N GLU A 52 0.61 1.74 31.50
CA GLU A 52 -0.65 1.00 31.62
C GLU A 52 -1.29 0.82 30.24
N VAL A 53 -1.82 -0.38 29.98
CA VAL A 53 -2.56 -0.68 28.74
C VAL A 53 -4.00 -0.20 28.88
N LEU A 54 -4.33 0.91 28.21
CA LEU A 54 -5.70 1.43 28.21
C LEU A 54 -6.64 0.63 27.30
N THR A 55 -6.16 0.22 26.13
CA THR A 55 -6.92 -0.54 25.13
C THR A 55 -5.98 -1.41 24.30
N ALA A 56 -6.40 -2.61 23.92
CA ALA A 56 -5.63 -3.50 23.05
C ALA A 56 -6.54 -4.21 22.05
N GLY A 57 -5.98 -4.51 20.87
CA GLY A 57 -6.69 -5.22 19.81
C GLY A 57 -5.76 -5.58 18.66
N GLY A 58 -6.29 -6.34 17.71
CA GLY A 58 -5.60 -6.71 16.49
C GLY A 58 -6.61 -7.00 15.39
N GLY A 59 -6.15 -7.00 14.16
CA GLY A 59 -6.99 -7.25 12.98
C GLY A 59 -6.15 -7.43 11.72
N TYR A 60 -6.81 -7.84 10.65
CA TYR A 60 -6.20 -7.94 9.34
C TYR A 60 -6.34 -6.64 8.58
N VAL A 61 -5.31 -6.30 7.80
CA VAL A 61 -5.27 -5.10 6.96
C VAL A 61 -4.89 -5.53 5.53
N PRO A 62 -5.72 -5.29 4.51
CA PRO A 62 -5.45 -5.72 3.14
C PRO A 62 -4.40 -4.82 2.46
N THR A 63 -3.13 -5.22 2.44
CA THR A 63 -2.05 -4.45 1.81
C THR A 63 -1.82 -4.87 0.35
N ARG A 64 -2.72 -4.47 -0.54
CA ARG A 64 -2.67 -4.80 -1.98
C ARG A 64 -3.35 -3.74 -2.83
N ARG A 65 -3.28 -3.86 -4.15
CA ARG A 65 -4.17 -3.11 -5.06
C ARG A 65 -5.66 -3.43 -4.76
N PRO A 66 -6.60 -2.54 -5.10
CA PRO A 66 -8.04 -2.78 -4.98
C PRO A 66 -8.52 -4.08 -5.63
N LEU A 67 -9.76 -4.47 -5.37
CA LEU A 67 -10.45 -5.44 -6.22
C LEU A 67 -10.47 -4.92 -7.66
N ASP A 68 -10.39 -5.85 -8.62
CA ASP A 68 -10.35 -5.48 -10.04
C ASP A 68 -11.63 -4.74 -10.46
N SER A 69 -12.79 -5.02 -9.83
CA SER A 69 -14.03 -4.23 -9.90
C SER A 69 -14.60 -4.07 -8.49
N LEU A 70 -15.13 -2.88 -8.20
CA LEU A 70 -15.75 -2.49 -6.94
C LEU A 70 -17.28 -2.60 -6.97
N VAL A 71 -17.86 -2.97 -8.12
CA VAL A 71 -19.31 -3.06 -8.35
C VAL A 71 -19.71 -4.39 -8.99
N GLY A 72 -20.97 -4.75 -8.76
CA GLY A 72 -21.76 -5.78 -9.46
C GLY A 72 -23.20 -5.31 -9.59
N ASP A 73 -24.11 -6.18 -10.00
CA ASP A 73 -25.54 -5.81 -10.11
C ASP A 73 -26.13 -5.56 -8.72
N GLY A 74 -26.59 -4.33 -8.49
CA GLY A 74 -27.18 -3.87 -7.25
C GLY A 74 -26.21 -3.79 -6.06
N VAL A 75 -24.89 -3.90 -6.28
CA VAL A 75 -23.90 -3.97 -5.19
C VAL A 75 -22.68 -3.10 -5.47
N MET A 76 -22.24 -2.38 -4.44
CA MET A 76 -21.01 -1.59 -4.41
C MET A 76 -20.22 -1.94 -3.15
N ILE A 77 -18.90 -2.15 -3.28
CA ILE A 77 -18.02 -2.53 -2.18
C ILE A 77 -17.07 -1.37 -1.89
N VAL A 78 -16.90 -1.05 -0.61
CA VAL A 78 -16.11 0.10 -0.13
C VAL A 78 -15.10 -0.31 0.95
N GLY A 79 -14.13 0.56 1.21
CA GLY A 79 -13.15 0.42 2.29
C GLY A 79 -12.36 -0.90 2.27
N ASP A 80 -12.14 -1.48 3.45
CA ASP A 80 -11.31 -2.68 3.59
C ASP A 80 -11.88 -3.89 2.84
N ALA A 81 -13.22 -4.00 2.73
CA ALA A 81 -13.88 -5.05 1.95
C ALA A 81 -13.51 -5.00 0.46
N ALA A 82 -13.21 -3.80 -0.05
CA ALA A 82 -12.74 -3.57 -1.42
C ALA A 82 -11.20 -3.53 -1.55
N CYS A 83 -10.46 -3.81 -0.47
CA CYS A 83 -9.00 -3.73 -0.41
C CYS A 83 -8.45 -2.32 -0.71
N LEU A 84 -9.05 -1.29 -0.14
CA LEU A 84 -8.76 0.12 -0.45
C LEU A 84 -7.64 0.76 0.39
N VAL A 85 -6.98 -0.04 1.24
CA VAL A 85 -5.87 0.41 2.07
C VAL A 85 -4.63 0.76 1.25
N ASN A 86 -3.85 1.76 1.68
CA ASN A 86 -2.54 2.03 1.09
C ASN A 86 -1.58 0.83 1.30
N PRO A 87 -1.02 0.22 0.23
CA PRO A 87 -0.19 -0.98 0.37
C PRO A 87 1.14 -0.79 1.11
N ILE A 88 1.67 0.44 1.18
CA ILE A 88 2.96 0.73 1.81
C ILE A 88 2.80 0.94 3.31
N HIS A 89 1.94 1.90 3.68
CA HIS A 89 1.85 2.37 5.06
C HIS A 89 0.57 1.88 5.78
N GLY A 90 -0.19 0.97 5.18
CA GLY A 90 -1.36 0.33 5.83
C GLY A 90 -2.51 1.27 6.20
N GLY A 91 -2.51 2.53 5.73
CA GLY A 91 -3.55 3.50 6.09
C GLY A 91 -4.79 3.31 5.22
N GLY A 92 -5.92 2.99 5.86
CA GLY A 92 -7.20 2.71 5.20
C GLY A 92 -8.30 3.74 5.42
N ILE A 93 -8.25 4.54 6.49
CA ILE A 93 -9.35 5.44 6.87
C ILE A 93 -9.64 6.47 5.75
N GLY A 94 -8.63 7.18 5.26
CA GLY A 94 -8.78 8.16 4.18
C GLY A 94 -9.37 7.56 2.89
N PRO A 95 -8.75 6.51 2.33
CA PRO A 95 -9.27 5.83 1.14
C PRO A 95 -10.68 5.26 1.32
N SER A 96 -11.01 4.73 2.50
CA SER A 96 -12.36 4.24 2.84
C SER A 96 -13.40 5.37 2.84
N MET A 97 -13.08 6.54 3.41
CA MET A 97 -13.96 7.71 3.34
C MET A 97 -14.13 8.21 1.90
N LEU A 98 -13.04 8.26 1.13
CA LEU A 98 -13.09 8.65 -0.27
C LEU A 98 -13.97 7.69 -1.08
N SER A 99 -13.81 6.38 -0.89
CA SER A 99 -14.61 5.37 -1.58
C SER A 99 -16.08 5.45 -1.20
N GLY A 100 -16.38 5.66 0.09
CA GLY A 100 -17.75 5.82 0.59
C GLY A 100 -18.44 7.04 -0.02
N ARG A 101 -17.74 8.18 -0.11
CA ARG A 101 -18.25 9.39 -0.77
C ARG A 101 -18.60 9.13 -2.23
N ILE A 102 -17.64 8.62 -3.02
CA ILE A 102 -17.86 8.37 -4.45
C ILE A 102 -18.98 7.34 -4.65
N ALA A 103 -19.02 6.29 -3.83
CA ALA A 103 -20.06 5.28 -3.91
C ALA A 103 -21.44 5.87 -3.62
N ALA A 104 -21.58 6.74 -2.61
CA ALA A 104 -22.84 7.42 -2.31
C ALA A 104 -23.31 8.32 -3.46
N ASP A 105 -22.39 9.11 -4.05
CA ASP A 105 -22.69 9.99 -5.19
C ASP A 105 -23.20 9.18 -6.40
N VAL A 106 -22.58 8.04 -6.70
CA VAL A 106 -22.99 7.14 -7.79
C VAL A 106 -24.29 6.41 -7.47
N ALA A 107 -24.44 5.90 -6.25
CA ALA A 107 -25.64 5.17 -5.84
C ALA A 107 -26.90 6.06 -5.88
N SER A 108 -26.82 7.31 -5.41
CA SER A 108 -27.95 8.24 -5.43
C SER A 108 -28.48 8.43 -6.86
N GLU A 109 -27.58 8.73 -7.80
CA GLU A 109 -27.94 8.95 -9.20
C GLU A 109 -28.47 7.67 -9.88
N ALA A 110 -27.88 6.51 -9.56
CA ALA A 110 -28.30 5.23 -10.09
C ALA A 110 -29.72 4.86 -9.61
N ILE A 111 -30.05 5.14 -8.34
CA ILE A 111 -31.38 4.94 -7.76
C ILE A 111 -32.40 5.87 -8.42
N GLU A 112 -32.08 7.16 -8.56
CA GLU A 112 -32.97 8.14 -9.21
C GLU A 112 -33.32 7.76 -10.66
N ARG A 113 -32.37 7.17 -11.38
CA ARG A 113 -32.56 6.71 -12.76
C ARG A 113 -33.14 5.30 -12.88
N GLY A 114 -33.20 4.54 -11.79
CA GLY A 114 -33.60 3.14 -11.79
C GLY A 114 -32.61 2.20 -12.52
N VAL A 115 -31.33 2.59 -12.62
CA VAL A 115 -30.29 1.81 -13.33
C VAL A 115 -29.26 1.32 -12.32
N LEU A 116 -29.54 0.18 -11.70
CA LEU A 116 -28.75 -0.40 -10.61
C LEU A 116 -27.89 -1.60 -11.04
N ASP A 117 -27.82 -1.90 -12.33
CA ASP A 117 -26.94 -2.94 -12.86
C ASP A 117 -25.47 -2.51 -12.79
N ARG A 118 -24.56 -3.45 -13.08
CA ARG A 118 -23.11 -3.21 -13.07
C ARG A 118 -22.71 -2.01 -13.94
N CYS A 119 -23.38 -1.81 -15.06
CA CYS A 119 -23.11 -0.72 -16.00
C CYS A 119 -23.51 0.63 -15.41
N GLY A 120 -24.70 0.73 -14.81
CA GLY A 120 -25.17 1.93 -14.11
C GLY A 120 -24.26 2.36 -12.96
N LEU A 121 -23.64 1.40 -12.28
CA LEU A 121 -22.74 1.66 -11.15
C LEU A 121 -21.26 1.86 -11.57
N TRP A 122 -20.92 1.69 -12.85
CA TRP A 122 -19.53 1.62 -13.32
C TRP A 122 -18.73 2.90 -13.10
N ARG A 123 -19.41 4.05 -13.00
CA ARG A 123 -18.76 5.33 -12.71
C ARG A 123 -17.92 5.26 -11.42
N TYR A 124 -18.39 4.54 -10.40
CA TYR A 124 -17.66 4.37 -9.14
C TYR A 124 -16.27 3.75 -9.36
N ASN A 125 -16.19 2.71 -10.19
CA ASN A 125 -14.90 2.10 -10.55
C ASN A 125 -13.98 3.16 -11.16
N ARG A 126 -14.40 3.84 -12.22
CA ARG A 126 -13.53 4.81 -12.93
C ARG A 126 -13.07 5.93 -12.00
N GLU A 127 -13.99 6.50 -11.22
CA GLU A 127 -13.66 7.61 -10.33
C GLU A 127 -12.71 7.19 -9.21
N TYR A 128 -12.97 6.07 -8.53
CA TYR A 128 -12.08 5.62 -7.47
C TYR A 128 -10.72 5.19 -8.00
N MET A 129 -10.68 4.45 -9.12
CA MET A 129 -9.41 4.00 -9.72
C MET A 129 -8.55 5.18 -10.14
N LYS A 130 -9.15 6.22 -10.71
CA LYS A 130 -8.45 7.47 -11.06
C LYS A 130 -8.00 8.26 -9.82
N ALA A 131 -8.86 8.38 -8.80
CA ALA A 131 -8.57 9.19 -7.62
C ALA A 131 -7.52 8.55 -6.69
N TYR A 132 -7.51 7.23 -6.54
CA TYR A 132 -6.63 6.55 -5.58
C TYR A 132 -6.18 5.14 -6.01
N GLY A 133 -7.02 4.38 -6.73
CA GLY A 133 -6.71 2.99 -7.08
C GLY A 133 -5.45 2.81 -7.93
N ALA A 134 -5.18 3.72 -8.89
CA ALA A 134 -3.97 3.69 -9.70
C ALA A 134 -2.69 3.85 -8.88
N LYS A 135 -2.73 4.73 -7.87
CA LYS A 135 -1.65 4.86 -6.90
C LYS A 135 -1.48 3.56 -6.12
N GLN A 136 -2.56 2.99 -5.59
CA GLN A 136 -2.48 1.73 -4.83
C GLN A 136 -1.87 0.61 -5.69
N ALA A 137 -2.23 0.51 -6.97
CA ALA A 137 -1.69 -0.52 -7.84
C ALA A 137 -0.17 -0.36 -8.06
N GLY A 138 0.31 0.86 -8.26
CA GLY A 138 1.75 1.13 -8.29
C GLY A 138 2.43 0.80 -6.96
N LEU A 139 1.84 1.21 -5.85
CA LEU A 139 2.37 0.96 -4.51
C LEU A 139 2.38 -0.52 -4.11
N ASP A 140 1.46 -1.33 -4.63
CA ASP A 140 1.42 -2.78 -4.39
C ASP A 140 2.67 -3.47 -4.96
N ILE A 141 3.11 -3.08 -6.15
CA ILE A 141 4.38 -3.54 -6.74
C ILE A 141 5.57 -3.14 -5.86
N PHE A 142 5.56 -1.91 -5.35
CA PHE A 142 6.65 -1.43 -4.49
C PHE A 142 6.67 -2.13 -3.13
N ARG A 143 5.50 -2.40 -2.54
CA ARG A 143 5.36 -3.18 -1.30
C ARG A 143 5.99 -4.57 -1.46
N ILE A 144 5.70 -5.28 -2.56
CA ILE A 144 6.27 -6.61 -2.83
C ILE A 144 7.80 -6.53 -2.80
N PHE A 145 8.38 -5.56 -3.53
CA PHE A 145 9.84 -5.33 -3.51
C PHE A 145 10.37 -5.04 -2.10
N LEU A 146 9.75 -4.13 -1.35
CA LEU A 146 10.19 -3.78 0.01
C LEU A 146 10.11 -4.95 0.99
N GLN A 147 9.17 -5.86 0.79
CA GLN A 147 9.06 -7.06 1.61
C GLN A 147 10.13 -8.09 1.24
N GLU A 148 10.63 -8.13 0.02
CA GLU A 148 11.63 -9.09 -0.45
C GLU A 148 13.08 -8.71 -0.10
N ILE A 149 13.37 -7.42 0.11
CA ILE A 149 14.73 -6.95 0.43
C ILE A 149 15.11 -7.20 1.89
N SER A 150 16.42 -7.36 2.12
CA SER A 150 17.01 -7.58 3.44
C SER A 150 17.15 -6.28 4.25
N ASP A 151 17.38 -6.40 5.57
CA ASP A 151 17.67 -5.24 6.43
C ASP A 151 18.96 -4.53 5.99
N GLU A 152 19.94 -5.27 5.48
CA GLU A 152 21.19 -4.69 4.97
C GLU A 152 20.93 -3.80 3.75
N GLU A 153 20.13 -4.28 2.79
CA GLU A 153 19.75 -3.53 1.59
C GLU A 153 18.90 -2.30 1.93
N LEU A 154 17.91 -2.45 2.82
CA LEU A 154 17.07 -1.35 3.28
C LEU A 154 17.91 -0.27 3.98
N ASN A 155 18.73 -0.66 4.95
CA ASN A 155 19.62 0.26 5.67
C ASN A 155 20.60 0.95 4.73
N TYR A 156 21.13 0.23 3.76
CA TYR A 156 22.03 0.78 2.75
C TYR A 156 21.31 1.82 1.87
N GLY A 157 20.12 1.50 1.36
CA GLY A 157 19.33 2.42 0.54
C GLY A 157 18.99 3.72 1.25
N MET A 158 18.62 3.64 2.53
CA MET A 158 18.39 4.81 3.39
C MET A 158 19.69 5.60 3.63
N LYS A 159 20.78 4.94 4.00
CA LYS A 159 22.08 5.59 4.28
C LYS A 159 22.65 6.33 3.07
N GLN A 160 22.47 5.78 1.87
CA GLN A 160 22.94 6.41 0.63
C GLN A 160 21.94 7.41 0.03
N ARG A 161 20.76 7.59 0.63
CA ARG A 161 19.68 8.46 0.13
C ARG A 161 19.33 8.16 -1.34
N LEU A 162 19.28 6.86 -1.69
CA LEU A 162 18.88 6.43 -3.05
C LEU A 162 17.45 6.86 -3.40
N VAL A 163 16.64 7.05 -2.36
CA VAL A 163 15.32 7.66 -2.38
C VAL A 163 15.36 8.76 -1.31
N LYS A 164 15.23 10.03 -1.71
CA LYS A 164 15.19 11.14 -0.76
C LYS A 164 13.90 11.11 0.04
N GLU A 165 13.85 11.81 1.17
CA GLU A 165 12.63 11.96 1.97
C GLU A 165 11.47 12.51 1.11
N SER A 166 11.77 13.45 0.21
CA SER A 166 10.81 13.96 -0.78
C SER A 166 10.32 12.91 -1.76
N ASP A 167 11.20 11.98 -2.16
CA ASP A 167 10.86 10.90 -3.10
C ASP A 167 10.04 9.81 -2.39
N VAL A 168 10.32 9.53 -1.11
CA VAL A 168 9.49 8.66 -0.26
C VAL A 168 8.11 9.26 -0.07
N LEU A 169 8.04 10.55 0.28
CA LEU A 169 6.78 11.25 0.45
C LEU A 169 5.97 11.23 -0.86
N ARG A 170 6.60 11.52 -1.99
CA ARG A 170 5.96 11.46 -3.31
C ARG A 170 5.50 10.05 -3.68
N ALA A 171 6.31 9.02 -3.42
CA ALA A 171 5.89 7.65 -3.66
C ALA A 171 4.65 7.31 -2.82
N SER A 172 4.63 7.72 -1.55
CA SER A 172 3.49 7.52 -0.65
C SER A 172 2.23 8.28 -1.09
N LEU A 173 2.39 9.53 -1.54
CA LEU A 173 1.29 10.43 -1.91
C LEU A 173 0.74 10.17 -3.31
N ASP A 174 1.62 9.91 -4.28
CA ASP A 174 1.29 9.86 -5.72
C ASP A 174 1.47 8.46 -6.32
N GLY A 175 2.14 7.54 -5.64
CA GLY A 175 2.50 6.23 -6.19
C GLY A 175 3.64 6.25 -7.21
N ASP A 176 4.35 7.38 -7.34
CA ASP A 176 5.48 7.54 -8.26
C ASP A 176 6.80 7.56 -7.51
N LEU A 177 7.74 6.72 -7.95
CA LEU A 177 9.11 6.71 -7.43
C LEU A 177 10.05 7.24 -8.51
N ARG A 178 10.63 8.43 -8.30
CA ARG A 178 11.74 8.94 -9.11
C ARG A 178 13.05 8.60 -8.43
N LEU A 179 13.84 7.76 -9.08
CA LEU A 179 15.16 7.39 -8.59
C LEU A 179 16.16 8.47 -8.98
N THR A 180 16.75 9.13 -7.99
CA THR A 180 17.90 10.01 -8.20
C THR A 180 19.15 9.22 -7.83
N ILE A 181 19.75 8.52 -8.80
CA ILE A 181 21.03 7.87 -8.55
C ILE A 181 22.10 8.95 -8.62
N THR A 182 22.75 9.25 -7.49
CA THR A 182 23.88 10.18 -7.46
C THR A 182 25.14 9.48 -7.99
N GLU A 183 26.06 10.22 -8.60
CA GLU A 183 27.36 9.67 -9.04
C GLU A 183 28.15 9.00 -7.89
N LYS A 184 27.97 9.50 -6.66
CA LYS A 184 28.54 8.91 -5.44
C LYS A 184 27.94 7.54 -5.13
N ALA A 185 26.65 7.36 -5.41
CA ALA A 185 25.99 6.08 -5.31
C ALA A 185 26.58 5.12 -6.35
N GLU A 186 26.62 5.47 -7.64
CA GLU A 186 27.24 4.66 -8.72
C GLU A 186 28.67 4.21 -8.39
N ARG A 187 29.51 5.11 -7.86
CA ARG A 187 30.87 4.78 -7.41
C ARG A 187 30.92 3.87 -6.17
N ALA A 188 29.91 3.92 -5.30
CA ALA A 188 29.77 3.03 -4.15
C ALA A 188 29.26 1.62 -4.52
N PHE A 189 28.80 1.41 -5.76
CA PHE A 189 28.30 0.13 -6.30
C PHE A 189 29.39 -0.74 -6.93
N ARG A 190 30.61 -0.78 -6.34
CA ARG A 190 31.68 -1.69 -6.79
C ARG A 190 31.48 -3.16 -6.37
N SER A 191 30.46 -3.46 -5.56
CA SER A 191 30.11 -4.82 -5.15
C SER A 191 28.95 -5.37 -5.97
N ILE A 192 29.12 -6.56 -6.53
CA ILE A 192 28.12 -7.25 -7.40
C ILE A 192 26.75 -7.35 -6.73
N ARG A 193 26.67 -7.64 -5.42
CA ARG A 193 25.39 -7.73 -4.68
C ARG A 193 24.61 -6.41 -4.66
N LYS A 194 25.30 -5.27 -4.63
CA LYS A 194 24.63 -3.96 -4.57
C LYS A 194 24.16 -3.49 -5.95
N LEU A 195 24.81 -3.95 -7.02
CA LEU A 195 24.37 -3.69 -8.40
C LEU A 195 23.05 -4.42 -8.72
N ASP A 196 22.89 -5.67 -8.25
CA ASP A 196 21.64 -6.43 -8.39
C ASP A 196 20.47 -5.71 -7.71
N PHE A 197 20.65 -5.25 -6.47
CA PHE A 197 19.65 -4.46 -5.74
C PHE A 197 19.20 -3.22 -6.53
N LEU A 198 20.13 -2.45 -7.11
CA LEU A 198 19.77 -1.29 -7.94
C LEU A 198 18.99 -1.66 -9.20
N MET A 199 19.40 -2.73 -9.88
CA MET A 199 18.70 -3.20 -11.08
C MET A 199 17.27 -3.63 -10.73
N LYS A 200 17.07 -4.34 -9.61
CA LYS A 200 15.75 -4.69 -9.08
C LYS A 200 14.93 -3.46 -8.72
N LEU A 201 15.52 -2.47 -8.05
CA LEU A 201 14.85 -1.22 -7.69
C LEU A 201 14.40 -0.45 -8.95
N ARG A 202 15.26 -0.34 -9.96
CA ARG A 202 14.93 0.31 -11.24
C ARG A 202 13.85 -0.46 -12.01
N GLY A 203 13.93 -1.79 -12.02
CA GLY A 203 12.91 -2.66 -12.61
C GLY A 203 11.56 -2.48 -11.92
N THR A 204 11.56 -2.43 -10.59
CA THR A 204 10.37 -2.17 -9.76
C THR A 204 9.75 -0.82 -10.11
N ALA A 205 10.52 0.27 -10.14
CA ALA A 205 10.02 1.59 -10.50
C ALA A 205 9.37 1.62 -11.91
N ARG A 206 9.96 0.92 -12.88
CA ARG A 206 9.34 0.76 -14.23
C ARG A 206 8.03 -0.03 -14.17
N LYS A 207 7.98 -1.12 -13.41
CA LYS A 207 6.77 -1.95 -13.22
C LYS A 207 5.66 -1.15 -12.53
N MET A 208 5.98 -0.37 -11.49
CA MET A 208 5.06 0.55 -10.81
C MET A 208 4.40 1.50 -11.81
N SER A 209 5.20 2.19 -12.65
CA SER A 209 4.68 3.14 -13.64
C SER A 209 3.78 2.47 -14.69
N ARG A 210 4.12 1.25 -15.13
CA ARG A 210 3.30 0.48 -16.08
C ARG A 210 1.95 0.10 -15.48
N VAL A 211 1.95 -0.44 -14.26
CA VAL A 211 0.73 -0.84 -13.53
C VAL A 211 -0.14 0.38 -13.22
N LYS A 212 0.47 1.47 -12.74
CA LYS A 212 -0.25 2.73 -12.48
C LYS A 212 -0.93 3.25 -13.74
N ARG A 213 -0.22 3.29 -14.88
CA ARG A 213 -0.82 3.72 -16.17
C ARG A 213 -2.00 2.84 -16.56
N HIS A 214 -1.86 1.53 -16.41
CA HIS A 214 -2.94 0.59 -16.72
C HIS A 214 -4.22 0.86 -15.89
N PHE A 215 -4.08 1.26 -14.63
CA PHE A 215 -5.21 1.67 -13.79
C PHE A 215 -5.73 3.09 -14.06
N LEU A 216 -4.90 3.99 -14.59
CA LEU A 216 -5.37 5.30 -15.07
C LEU A 216 -6.22 5.14 -16.34
N ASP A 217 -5.87 4.17 -17.18
CA ASP A 217 -6.61 3.77 -18.38
C ASP A 217 -7.66 2.70 -18.04
N TYR A 218 -8.41 2.90 -16.94
CA TYR A 218 -9.46 1.97 -16.50
C TYR A 218 -10.62 1.93 -17.52
N PRO A 219 -11.14 0.75 -17.86
CA PRO A 219 -11.98 0.55 -19.05
C PRO A 219 -13.44 0.91 -18.80
N GLU A 220 -14.22 0.97 -19.88
CA GLU A 220 -15.69 0.85 -19.84
C GLU A 220 -16.12 -0.61 -19.52
N PRO A 221 -17.38 -0.86 -19.14
CA PRO A 221 -17.84 -2.18 -18.72
C PRO A 221 -17.57 -3.30 -19.74
N GLU A 222 -17.67 -3.00 -21.03
CA GLU A 222 -17.55 -3.94 -22.14
C GLU A 222 -16.09 -4.38 -22.35
N ASP A 223 -15.14 -3.45 -22.13
CA ASP A 223 -13.71 -3.65 -22.28
C ASP A 223 -13.04 -4.25 -21.03
N PHE A 224 -13.79 -4.34 -19.93
CA PHE A 224 -13.27 -4.82 -18.65
C PHE A 224 -12.59 -6.20 -18.70
N PRO A 225 -13.13 -7.22 -19.40
CA PRO A 225 -12.45 -8.52 -19.50
C PRO A 225 -11.06 -8.41 -20.16
N ALA A 226 -10.93 -7.61 -21.22
CA ALA A 226 -9.68 -7.41 -21.94
C ALA A 226 -8.68 -6.61 -21.10
N TRP A 227 -9.14 -5.57 -20.42
CA TRP A 227 -8.32 -4.83 -19.45
C TRP A 227 -7.81 -5.76 -18.34
N ARG A 228 -8.68 -6.58 -17.74
CA ARG A 228 -8.32 -7.52 -16.68
C ARG A 228 -7.33 -8.58 -17.16
N ALA A 229 -7.45 -9.05 -18.40
CA ALA A 229 -6.46 -9.95 -18.99
C ALA A 229 -5.07 -9.30 -19.11
N ARG A 230 -5.01 -8.02 -19.52
CA ARG A 230 -3.75 -7.24 -19.54
C ARG A 230 -3.20 -7.02 -18.13
N LEU A 231 -4.04 -6.77 -17.13
CA LEU A 231 -3.60 -6.64 -15.75
C LEU A 231 -2.85 -7.89 -15.26
N LYS A 232 -3.35 -9.08 -15.60
CA LYS A 232 -2.72 -10.36 -15.22
C LYS A 232 -1.31 -10.52 -15.77
N THR A 233 -0.99 -9.94 -16.93
CA THR A 233 0.38 -10.02 -17.51
C THR A 233 1.35 -9.03 -16.87
N LEU A 234 0.84 -8.04 -16.13
CA LEU A 234 1.64 -7.06 -15.41
C LEU A 234 2.04 -7.51 -14.01
N TYR A 235 1.38 -8.52 -13.44
CA TYR A 235 1.69 -9.06 -12.11
C TYR A 235 2.54 -10.30 -12.23
#